data_AF-A0A6A7RTW3-F1
#
_entry.id   AF-A0A6A7RTW3-F1
#
_cell.length_a   1.000
_cell.length_b   1.000
_cell.length_c   1.000
_cell.angle_alpha   90.00
_cell.angle_beta   90.00
_cell.angle_gamma   90.00
#
_symmetry.space_group_name_H-M   'P 1'
#
loop_
_entity.id
_entity.type
_entity.pdbx_description
1 polymer ?
#
loop_
_entity_poly.entity_id
_entity_poly.type
_entity_poly.pdbx_seq_one_letter_code
_entity_poly.pdbx_strand_id
1 'polypeptide(L)'
;MVIKVTSYFHAGHLYEIASKAARSKAKKSDNTIVAIMFCASALEAFINESSGVARTIPSADKQRLVEGYASVMGELEDRKESLIAKYQMALLIFSGEVWNKGDTTFQDLRLLITIRNDIVHMKTDEWKTAVGSNKPDPERGIEQYPKYIKTLQEKRLIDPPSKSQSWLEAICDQRVSLWACRTAAKITTDFAAAAPSGRFKESLQNQAFQMP
;
A
#
# COMPACT_ATOMS: atom_id res chain seq x y z
N MET A 1 32.03 -22.48 11.00
CA MET A 1 32.27 -21.40 10.02
C MET A 1 31.22 -20.32 10.25
N VAL A 2 31.62 -19.12 10.66
CA VAL A 2 30.68 -18.01 10.88
C VAL A 2 30.60 -17.21 9.58
N ILE A 3 29.48 -17.33 8.85
CA ILE A 3 29.21 -16.53 7.66
C ILE A 3 28.64 -15.19 8.14
N LYS A 4 29.34 -14.10 7.92
CA LYS A 4 28.81 -12.75 8.15
C LYS A 4 27.90 -12.40 6.97
N VAL A 5 26.60 -12.27 7.24
CA VAL A 5 25.61 -11.81 6.26
C VAL A 5 25.38 -10.31 6.50
N THR A 6 25.54 -9.50 5.45
CA THR A 6 25.20 -8.08 5.45
C THR A 6 23.92 -7.90 4.63
N SER A 7 22.87 -7.35 5.24
CA SER A 7 21.58 -7.09 4.58
C SER A 7 21.32 -5.58 4.52
N TYR A 8 20.78 -5.11 3.39
CA TYR A 8 20.32 -3.73 3.21
C TYR A 8 18.80 -3.70 3.19
N PHE A 9 18.21 -2.68 3.81
CA PHE A 9 16.77 -2.43 3.78
C PHE A 9 16.49 -1.30 2.80
N HIS A 10 15.63 -1.55 1.83
CA HIS A 10 15.30 -0.62 0.76
C HIS A 10 13.87 -0.08 0.89
N ALA A 11 13.02 -0.72 1.70
CA ALA A 11 11.64 -0.28 1.92
C ALA A 11 11.56 1.21 2.33
N GLY A 12 12.41 1.65 3.26
CA GLY A 12 12.46 3.04 3.69
C GLY A 12 12.86 4.01 2.57
N HIS A 13 13.78 3.63 1.70
CA HIS A 13 14.20 4.46 0.56
C HIS A 13 13.07 4.64 -0.46
N LEU A 14 12.35 3.55 -0.77
CA LEU A 14 11.18 3.61 -1.65
C LEU A 14 10.09 4.52 -1.07
N TYR A 15 9.84 4.42 0.24
CA TYR A 15 8.88 5.28 0.92
C TYR A 15 9.31 6.76 0.93
N GLU A 16 10.61 7.04 1.03
CA GLU A 16 11.14 8.40 0.98
C GLU A 16 10.87 9.05 -0.39
N ILE A 17 11.02 8.30 -1.49
CA ILE A 17 10.66 8.75 -2.84
C ILE A 17 9.18 9.11 -2.90
N ALA A 18 8.30 8.23 -2.39
CA ALA A 18 6.86 8.50 -2.33
C ALA A 18 6.54 9.76 -1.52
N SER A 19 7.18 9.91 -0.36
CA SER A 19 6.97 11.05 0.55
C SER A 19 7.45 12.38 -0.05
N LYS A 20 8.56 12.36 -0.79
CA LYS A 20 9.04 13.52 -1.55
C LYS A 20 8.04 13.91 -2.65
N ALA A 21 7.54 12.93 -3.40
CA ALA A 21 6.53 13.16 -4.42
C ALA A 21 5.23 13.75 -3.83
N ALA A 22 4.73 13.17 -2.72
CA ALA A 22 3.49 13.61 -2.09
C ALA A 22 3.53 15.04 -1.52
N ARG A 23 4.72 15.51 -1.12
CA ARG A 23 4.93 16.88 -0.59
C ARG A 23 5.10 17.94 -1.68
N SER A 24 5.20 17.55 -2.94
CA SER A 24 5.23 18.49 -4.07
C SER A 24 3.95 19.33 -4.09
N LYS A 25 4.09 20.66 -4.15
CA LYS A 25 2.96 21.61 -4.13
C LYS A 25 2.30 21.83 -5.50
N ALA A 26 2.70 21.07 -6.52
CA ALA A 26 2.13 21.18 -7.86
C ALA A 26 0.65 20.76 -7.85
N LYS A 27 -0.25 21.70 -8.15
CA LYS A 27 -1.69 21.43 -8.31
C LYS A 27 -1.88 20.48 -9.51
N LYS A 28 -2.28 19.24 -9.25
CA LYS A 28 -2.36 18.11 -10.20
C LYS A 28 -1.00 17.75 -10.77
N SER A 29 -0.40 16.73 -10.18
CA SER A 29 0.96 16.33 -10.54
C SER A 29 1.03 14.82 -10.68
N ASP A 30 1.75 14.36 -11.70
CA ASP A 30 2.14 12.95 -11.87
C ASP A 30 2.86 12.40 -10.63
N ASN A 31 3.32 13.27 -9.74
CA ASN A 31 3.80 12.93 -8.40
C ASN A 31 2.80 12.10 -7.57
N THR A 32 1.48 12.19 -7.82
CA THR A 32 0.52 11.33 -7.13
C THR A 32 0.65 9.88 -7.58
N ILE A 33 0.85 9.64 -8.88
CA ILE A 33 1.11 8.30 -9.42
C ILE A 33 2.41 7.76 -8.81
N VAL A 34 3.46 8.59 -8.78
CA VAL A 34 4.74 8.24 -8.13
C VAL A 34 4.52 7.85 -6.67
N ALA A 35 3.79 8.66 -5.89
CA ALA A 35 3.52 8.37 -4.49
C ALA A 35 2.77 7.05 -4.30
N ILE A 36 1.72 6.78 -5.08
CA ILE A 36 0.96 5.53 -5.03
C ILE A 36 1.85 4.33 -5.33
N MET A 37 2.59 4.39 -6.44
CA MET A 37 3.44 3.30 -6.92
C MET A 37 4.56 2.97 -5.93
N PHE A 38 5.23 3.99 -5.40
CA PHE A 38 6.33 3.82 -4.45
C PHE A 38 5.83 3.46 -3.05
N CYS A 39 4.66 3.91 -2.59
CA CYS A 39 4.08 3.44 -1.32
C CYS A 39 3.75 1.94 -1.38
N ALA A 40 3.10 1.48 -2.45
CA ALA A 40 2.80 0.06 -2.62
C ALA A 40 4.07 -0.79 -2.72
N SER A 41 5.08 -0.31 -3.45
CA SER A 41 6.37 -0.99 -3.58
C SER A 41 7.14 -1.01 -2.25
N ALA A 42 7.09 0.07 -1.48
CA ALA A 42 7.69 0.14 -0.15
C ALA A 42 7.04 -0.85 0.82
N LEU A 43 5.72 -0.99 0.79
CA LEU A 43 5.00 -1.97 1.60
C LEU A 43 5.36 -3.42 1.23
N GLU A 44 5.43 -3.73 -0.06
CA GLU A 44 5.90 -5.03 -0.56
C GLU A 44 7.33 -5.32 -0.09
N ALA A 45 8.24 -4.36 -0.26
CA ALA A 45 9.61 -4.48 0.20
C ALA A 45 9.68 -4.67 1.72
N PHE A 46 8.92 -3.88 2.51
CA PHE A 46 8.93 -3.96 3.96
C PHE A 46 8.55 -5.35 4.48
N ILE A 47 7.46 -5.93 3.96
CA ILE A 47 7.04 -7.26 4.41
C ILE A 47 8.01 -8.36 3.97
N ASN A 48 8.60 -8.27 2.78
CA ASN A 48 9.60 -9.25 2.31
C ASN A 48 10.92 -9.11 3.11
N GLU A 49 11.40 -7.89 3.32
CA GLU A 49 12.60 -7.60 4.11
C GLU A 49 12.43 -8.03 5.57
N SER A 50 11.25 -7.82 6.17
CA SER A 50 10.95 -8.26 7.53
C SER A 50 11.09 -9.79 7.72
N SER A 51 10.75 -10.58 6.69
CA SER A 51 10.97 -12.03 6.67
C SER A 51 12.48 -12.34 6.70
N GLY A 52 13.28 -11.56 5.97
CA GLY A 52 14.74 -11.59 6.04
C GLY A 52 15.28 -11.30 7.46
N VAL A 53 14.75 -10.26 8.12
CA VAL A 53 15.12 -9.94 9.52
C VAL A 53 14.85 -11.11 10.44
N ALA A 54 13.65 -11.67 10.36
CA ALA A 54 13.23 -12.80 11.19
C ALA A 54 14.20 -14.00 11.05
N ARG A 55 14.75 -14.23 9.84
CA ARG A 55 15.78 -15.26 9.61
C ARG A 55 17.12 -14.92 10.29
N THR A 56 17.53 -13.66 10.30
CA THR A 56 18.84 -13.22 10.83
C THR A 56 18.93 -13.10 12.34
N ILE A 57 17.80 -13.11 13.07
CA ILE A 57 17.82 -13.03 14.53
C ILE A 57 18.57 -14.25 15.11
N PRO A 58 19.50 -14.06 16.06
CA PRO A 58 20.21 -15.17 16.70
C PRO A 58 19.24 -16.16 17.35
N SER A 59 19.52 -17.46 17.24
CA SER A 59 18.63 -18.51 17.76
C SER A 59 18.34 -18.38 19.26
N ALA A 60 19.29 -17.86 20.05
CA ALA A 60 19.10 -17.61 21.48
C ALA A 60 18.00 -16.58 21.79
N ASP A 61 17.76 -15.64 20.87
CA ASP A 61 16.74 -14.57 21.01
C ASP A 61 15.51 -14.83 20.12
N LYS A 62 15.53 -15.89 19.30
CA LYS A 62 14.50 -16.16 18.31
C LYS A 62 13.33 -16.89 18.95
N GLN A 63 12.20 -16.20 19.00
CA GLN A 63 10.94 -16.76 19.48
C GLN A 63 10.32 -17.67 18.42
N ARG A 64 9.62 -18.72 18.85
CA ARG A 64 8.93 -19.68 17.95
C ARG A 64 7.99 -18.99 16.96
N LEU A 65 7.30 -17.93 17.38
CA LEU A 65 6.42 -17.16 16.50
C LEU A 65 7.19 -16.45 15.38
N VAL A 66 8.38 -15.93 15.66
CA VAL A 66 9.23 -15.26 14.67
C VAL A 66 9.81 -16.28 13.67
N GLU A 67 10.14 -17.49 14.14
CA GLU A 67 10.57 -18.59 13.28
C GLU A 67 9.44 -19.11 12.38
N GLY A 68 8.24 -19.28 12.95
CA GLY A 68 7.03 -19.61 12.20
C GLY A 68 6.70 -18.56 11.15
N TYR A 69 6.79 -17.28 11.52
CA TYR A 69 6.64 -16.15 10.60
C TYR A 69 7.61 -16.22 9.42
N ALA A 70 8.92 -16.39 9.69
CA ALA A 70 9.93 -16.48 8.64
C ALA A 70 9.68 -17.64 7.67
N SER A 71 9.18 -18.77 8.18
CA SER A 71 8.87 -19.96 7.38
C SER A 71 7.64 -19.74 6.50
N VAL A 72 6.52 -19.30 7.10
CA VAL A 72 5.28 -19.03 6.36
C VAL A 72 5.49 -17.94 5.30
N MET A 73 6.20 -16.87 5.65
CA MET A 73 6.47 -15.80 4.68
C MET A 73 7.36 -16.25 3.51
N GLY A 74 8.29 -17.18 3.74
CA GLY A 74 9.06 -17.80 2.66
C GLY A 74 8.15 -18.55 1.69
N GLU A 75 7.20 -19.35 2.19
CA GLU A 75 6.24 -20.05 1.33
C GLU A 75 5.33 -19.10 0.55
N LEU A 76 4.83 -18.04 1.18
CA LEU A 76 4.00 -17.03 0.52
C LEU A 76 4.77 -16.27 -0.57
N GLU A 77 6.06 -16.02 -0.35
CA GLU A 77 6.94 -15.41 -1.34
C GLU A 77 7.16 -16.33 -2.55
N ASP A 78 7.49 -17.60 -2.32
CA ASP A 78 7.69 -18.60 -3.38
C ASP A 78 6.43 -18.79 -4.25
N ARG A 79 5.24 -18.73 -3.64
CA ARG A 79 3.94 -18.81 -4.32
C ARG A 79 3.52 -17.50 -4.98
N LYS A 80 4.29 -16.42 -4.81
CA LYS A 80 3.95 -15.07 -5.30
C LYS A 80 2.58 -14.60 -4.82
N GLU A 81 2.27 -14.89 -3.57
CA GLU A 81 0.99 -14.52 -2.97
C GLU A 81 0.82 -13.00 -2.89
N SER A 82 -0.45 -12.57 -2.91
CA SER A 82 -0.77 -11.14 -2.90
C SER A 82 -0.26 -10.44 -1.63
N LEU A 83 0.13 -9.17 -1.76
CA LEU A 83 0.55 -8.34 -0.63
C LEU A 83 -0.47 -8.32 0.52
N ILE A 84 -1.76 -8.29 0.19
CA ILE A 84 -2.84 -8.34 1.17
C ILE A 84 -2.83 -9.66 1.96
N ALA A 85 -2.64 -10.79 1.28
CA ALA A 85 -2.55 -12.09 1.93
C ALA A 85 -1.33 -12.17 2.86
N LYS A 86 -0.18 -11.65 2.42
CA LYS A 86 1.03 -11.56 3.25
C LYS A 86 0.78 -10.81 4.56
N TYR A 87 0.19 -9.61 4.51
CA TYR A 87 -0.11 -8.83 5.73
C TYR A 87 -1.16 -9.49 6.63
N GLN A 88 -2.16 -10.15 6.06
CA GLN A 88 -3.17 -10.90 6.83
C GLN A 88 -2.55 -12.10 7.56
N MET A 89 -1.72 -12.88 6.86
CA MET A 89 -1.03 -14.03 7.45
C MET A 89 -0.03 -13.62 8.53
N ALA A 90 0.71 -12.54 8.30
CA ALA A 90 1.64 -12.03 9.30
C ALA A 90 0.92 -11.62 10.60
N LEU A 91 -0.19 -10.90 10.50
CA LEU A 91 -0.97 -10.52 11.68
C LEU A 91 -1.52 -11.76 12.39
N LEU A 92 -2.08 -12.71 11.64
CA LEU A 92 -2.60 -13.98 12.20
C LEU A 92 -1.53 -14.72 13.00
N ILE A 93 -0.28 -14.72 12.52
CA ILE A 93 0.84 -15.36 13.23
C ILE A 93 1.19 -14.59 14.52
N PHE A 94 1.20 -13.26 14.49
CA PHE A 94 1.65 -12.46 15.64
C PHE A 94 0.60 -12.28 16.73
N SER A 95 -0.66 -12.07 16.36
CA SER A 95 -1.75 -11.78 17.30
C SER A 95 -2.78 -12.90 17.44
N GLY A 96 -2.76 -13.91 16.56
CA GLY A 96 -3.84 -14.89 16.45
C GLY A 96 -5.09 -14.35 15.75
N GLU A 97 -5.05 -13.12 15.25
CA GLU A 97 -6.20 -12.44 14.64
C GLU A 97 -5.88 -12.00 13.21
N VAL A 98 -6.91 -11.90 12.39
CA VAL A 98 -6.84 -11.29 11.06
C VAL A 98 -7.30 -9.83 11.12
N TRP A 99 -6.84 -8.99 10.20
CA TRP A 99 -7.35 -7.63 10.13
C TRP A 99 -8.85 -7.68 9.87
N ASN A 100 -9.61 -6.99 10.71
CA ASN A 100 -11.03 -6.82 10.48
C ASN A 100 -11.23 -6.11 9.14
N LYS A 101 -12.06 -6.67 8.24
CA LYS A 101 -12.37 -6.06 6.94
C LYS A 101 -13.05 -4.68 7.08
N GLY A 102 -13.66 -4.41 8.24
CA GLY A 102 -14.20 -3.11 8.63
C GLY A 102 -13.16 -2.10 9.11
N ASP A 103 -11.92 -2.52 9.39
CA ASP A 103 -10.87 -1.63 9.88
C ASP A 103 -10.43 -0.65 8.78
N THR A 104 -10.41 0.64 9.12
CA THR A 104 -10.08 1.72 8.19
C THR A 104 -8.68 1.57 7.59
N THR A 105 -7.69 1.12 8.37
CA THR A 105 -6.30 0.95 7.91
C THR A 105 -6.23 -0.14 6.84
N PHE A 106 -6.90 -1.26 7.09
CA PHE A 106 -6.92 -2.38 6.14
C PHE A 106 -7.74 -2.05 4.88
N GLN A 107 -8.84 -1.33 5.03
CA GLN A 107 -9.60 -0.82 3.87
C GLN A 107 -8.75 0.13 3.02
N ASP A 108 -7.99 1.02 3.66
CA ASP A 108 -7.12 1.95 2.97
C ASP A 108 -5.97 1.22 2.25
N LEU A 109 -5.37 0.20 2.88
CA LEU A 109 -4.38 -0.65 2.23
C LEU A 109 -4.97 -1.32 0.98
N ARG A 110 -6.15 -1.92 1.08
CA ARG A 110 -6.82 -2.55 -0.07
C ARG A 110 -7.11 -1.56 -1.18
N LEU A 111 -7.57 -0.36 -0.82
CA LEU A 111 -7.82 0.72 -1.77
C LEU A 111 -6.54 1.14 -2.48
N LEU A 112 -5.42 1.28 -1.74
CA LEU A 112 -4.12 1.65 -2.30
C LEU A 112 -3.63 0.61 -3.31
N ILE A 113 -3.70 -0.68 -2.95
CA ILE A 113 -3.28 -1.77 -3.84
C ILE A 113 -4.20 -1.88 -5.05
N THR A 114 -5.50 -1.65 -4.90
CA THR A 114 -6.45 -1.62 -6.02
C THR A 114 -6.09 -0.53 -7.03
N ILE A 115 -5.87 0.71 -6.56
CA ILE A 115 -5.51 1.83 -7.43
C ILE A 115 -4.18 1.56 -8.13
N ARG A 116 -3.17 1.06 -7.40
CA ARG A 116 -1.87 0.68 -7.98
C ARG A 116 -2.01 -0.37 -9.08
N ASN A 117 -2.85 -1.38 -8.87
CA ASN A 117 -3.07 -2.42 -9.86
C ASN A 117 -3.72 -1.86 -11.13
N ASP A 118 -4.71 -0.97 -11.00
CA ASP A 118 -5.35 -0.35 -12.16
C ASP A 118 -4.43 0.61 -12.92
N ILE A 119 -3.48 1.27 -12.23
CA ILE A 119 -2.40 2.05 -12.88
C ILE A 119 -1.46 1.12 -13.67
N VAL A 120 -1.03 0.00 -13.10
CA VAL A 120 -0.08 -0.93 -13.75
C VAL A 120 -0.72 -1.69 -14.91
N HIS A 121 -1.99 -2.07 -14.76
CA HIS A 121 -2.76 -2.81 -15.75
C HIS A 121 -3.68 -1.89 -16.55
N MET A 122 -3.27 -0.63 -16.71
CA MET A 122 -4.07 0.40 -17.37
C MET A 122 -4.49 -0.05 -18.77
N LYS A 123 -5.78 0.03 -19.01
CA LYS A 123 -6.42 -0.13 -20.32
C LYS A 123 -6.92 1.23 -20.79
N THR A 124 -7.36 1.31 -22.03
CA THR A 124 -8.05 2.49 -22.56
C THR A 124 -9.20 2.89 -21.62
N ASP A 125 -9.26 4.16 -21.22
CA ASP A 125 -10.37 4.69 -20.43
C ASP A 125 -11.55 4.95 -21.37
N GLU A 126 -12.55 4.08 -21.32
CA GLU A 126 -13.73 4.11 -22.17
C GLU A 126 -14.98 4.46 -21.35
N TRP A 127 -15.81 5.36 -21.87
CA TRP A 127 -17.15 5.63 -21.31
C TRP A 127 -18.17 5.71 -22.44
N LYS A 128 -19.41 5.35 -22.11
CA LYS A 128 -20.52 5.29 -23.07
C LYS A 128 -21.26 6.61 -23.06
N THR A 129 -21.40 7.20 -24.24
CA THR A 129 -22.28 8.34 -24.48
C THR A 129 -23.47 7.89 -25.33
N ALA A 130 -24.68 8.26 -24.95
CA ALA A 130 -25.87 8.05 -25.76
C ALA A 130 -25.86 9.00 -26.97
N VAL A 131 -25.60 8.47 -28.16
CA VAL A 131 -25.68 9.21 -29.42
C VAL A 131 -27.13 9.17 -29.91
N GLY A 132 -27.78 10.33 -30.11
CA GLY A 132 -29.09 10.37 -30.79
C GLY A 132 -30.21 11.22 -30.19
N SER A 133 -29.93 12.09 -29.21
CA SER A 133 -30.89 13.13 -28.80
C SER A 133 -30.28 14.51 -29.02
N ASN A 134 -31.07 15.51 -29.44
CA ASN A 134 -30.70 16.95 -29.48
C ASN A 134 -30.37 17.53 -28.09
N LYS A 135 -29.88 16.70 -27.16
CA LYS A 135 -29.40 17.07 -25.84
C LYS A 135 -27.88 17.21 -25.89
N PRO A 136 -27.29 18.06 -25.03
CA PRO A 136 -25.84 18.11 -24.87
C PRO A 136 -25.28 16.69 -24.65
N ASP A 137 -24.05 16.45 -25.11
CA ASP A 137 -23.36 15.17 -24.91
C ASP A 137 -23.59 14.63 -23.49
N PRO A 138 -24.09 13.40 -23.33
CA PRO A 138 -24.43 12.88 -22.02
C PRO A 138 -23.17 12.81 -21.15
N GLU A 139 -23.28 13.36 -19.95
CA GLU A 139 -22.19 13.46 -18.98
C GLU A 139 -21.72 12.05 -18.57
N ARG A 140 -20.40 11.88 -18.38
CA ARG A 140 -19.86 10.66 -17.77
C ARG A 140 -20.38 10.57 -16.33
N GLY A 141 -21.32 9.67 -16.10
CA GLY A 141 -21.81 9.39 -14.75
C GLY A 141 -20.75 8.71 -13.88
N ILE A 142 -20.85 8.91 -12.56
CA ILE A 142 -19.88 8.39 -11.57
C ILE A 142 -19.77 6.85 -11.63
N GLU A 143 -20.82 6.17 -12.05
CA GLU A 143 -20.89 4.73 -12.25
C GLU A 143 -20.04 4.21 -13.42
N GLN A 144 -19.62 5.10 -14.33
CA GLN A 144 -18.72 4.79 -15.44
C GLN A 144 -17.24 4.97 -15.08
N TYR A 145 -16.94 5.37 -13.84
CA TYR A 145 -15.58 5.37 -13.30
C TYR A 145 -15.28 4.05 -12.58
N PRO A 146 -14.00 3.70 -12.38
CA PRO A 146 -13.64 2.63 -11.46
C PRO A 146 -14.30 2.84 -10.10
N LYS A 147 -14.80 1.76 -9.48
CA LYS A 147 -15.61 1.81 -8.24
C LYS A 147 -14.93 2.60 -7.12
N TYR A 148 -13.59 2.59 -7.06
CA TYR A 148 -12.84 3.31 -6.05
C TYR A 148 -12.91 4.84 -6.19
N ILE A 149 -13.26 5.41 -7.35
CA ILE A 149 -13.39 6.86 -7.50
C ILE A 149 -14.47 7.39 -6.56
N LYS A 150 -15.61 6.71 -6.48
CA LYS A 150 -16.67 7.03 -5.51
C LYS A 150 -16.15 6.94 -4.07
N THR A 151 -15.38 5.91 -3.74
CA THR A 151 -14.78 5.76 -2.40
C THR A 151 -13.80 6.88 -2.07
N LEU A 152 -12.96 7.32 -3.02
CA LEU A 152 -12.04 8.45 -2.84
C LEU A 152 -12.82 9.76 -2.62
N GLN A 153 -13.93 9.95 -3.34
CA GLN A 153 -14.81 11.11 -3.17
C GLN A 153 -15.49 11.10 -1.78
N GLU A 154 -16.04 9.96 -1.35
CA GLU A 154 -16.65 9.79 -0.03
C GLU A 154 -15.64 10.05 1.11
N LYS A 155 -14.39 9.63 0.91
CA LYS A 155 -13.26 9.93 1.81
C LYS A 155 -12.70 11.36 1.69
N ARG A 156 -13.27 12.20 0.81
CA ARG A 156 -12.85 13.58 0.52
C ARG A 156 -11.39 13.70 0.07
N LEU A 157 -10.87 12.65 -0.57
CA LEU A 157 -9.52 12.60 -1.12
C LEU A 157 -9.43 13.19 -2.53
N ILE A 158 -10.56 13.32 -3.22
CA ILE A 158 -10.67 13.98 -4.51
C ILE A 158 -11.93 14.84 -4.53
N ASP A 159 -11.95 15.84 -5.39
CA ASP A 159 -13.18 16.54 -5.75
C ASP A 159 -13.98 15.68 -6.75
N PRO A 160 -15.30 15.95 -6.92
CA PRO A 160 -16.07 15.31 -7.98
C PRO A 160 -15.36 15.49 -9.34
N PRO A 161 -15.10 14.40 -10.10
CA PRO A 161 -14.44 14.50 -11.39
C PRO A 161 -15.21 15.42 -12.35
N SER A 162 -14.49 16.15 -13.21
CA SER A 162 -15.15 16.92 -14.27
C SER A 162 -15.63 16.00 -15.39
N LYS A 163 -16.58 16.49 -16.20
CA LYS A 163 -17.39 15.70 -17.16
C LYS A 163 -16.60 14.89 -18.19
N SER A 164 -15.36 15.29 -18.49
CA SER A 164 -14.47 14.67 -19.47
C SER A 164 -13.14 14.21 -18.87
N GLN A 165 -13.04 14.19 -17.53
CA GLN A 165 -11.80 13.84 -16.84
C GLN A 165 -11.62 12.33 -16.85
N SER A 166 -10.43 11.88 -17.24
CA SER A 166 -10.05 10.46 -17.09
C SER A 166 -9.99 10.09 -15.61
N TRP A 167 -10.17 8.81 -15.28
CA TRP A 167 -10.04 8.37 -13.88
C TRP A 167 -8.64 8.62 -13.33
N LEU A 168 -7.60 8.54 -14.19
CA LEU A 168 -6.21 8.76 -13.79
C LEU A 168 -5.98 10.22 -13.43
N GLU A 169 -6.48 11.16 -14.23
CA GLU A 169 -6.46 12.59 -13.90
C GLU A 169 -7.26 12.90 -12.63
N ALA A 170 -8.35 12.16 -12.37
CA ALA A 170 -9.17 12.35 -11.18
C ALA A 170 -8.40 12.00 -9.89
N ILE A 171 -7.57 10.95 -9.92
CA ILE A 171 -6.77 10.57 -8.74
C ILE A 171 -5.50 11.41 -8.56
N CYS A 172 -5.10 12.20 -9.57
CA CYS A 172 -3.95 13.11 -9.50
C CYS A 172 -4.21 14.34 -8.61
N ASP A 173 -4.51 14.08 -7.34
CA ASP A 173 -4.74 15.05 -6.27
C ASP A 173 -3.70 14.85 -5.15
N GLN A 174 -3.26 15.94 -4.52
CA GLN A 174 -2.28 15.89 -3.43
C GLN A 174 -2.85 15.17 -2.19
N ARG A 175 -4.16 15.25 -1.95
CA ARG A 175 -4.82 14.54 -0.86
C ARG A 175 -4.66 13.03 -1.02
N VAL A 176 -4.73 12.51 -2.25
CA VAL A 176 -4.51 11.09 -2.56
C VAL A 176 -3.06 10.70 -2.31
N SER A 177 -2.09 11.51 -2.74
CA SER A 177 -0.66 11.20 -2.52
C SER A 177 -0.30 11.20 -1.03
N LEU A 178 -0.79 12.17 -0.27
CA LEU A 178 -0.60 12.22 1.19
C LEU A 178 -1.31 11.06 1.89
N TRP A 179 -2.52 10.72 1.46
CA TRP A 179 -3.24 9.55 1.96
C TRP A 179 -2.47 8.26 1.74
N ALA A 180 -1.93 8.02 0.53
CA ALA A 180 -1.14 6.83 0.22
C ALA A 180 0.07 6.67 1.17
N CYS A 181 0.82 7.75 1.41
CA CYS A 181 1.94 7.74 2.35
C CYS A 181 1.47 7.43 3.78
N ARG A 182 0.39 8.07 4.25
CA ARG A 182 -0.16 7.83 5.59
C ARG A 182 -0.63 6.38 5.77
N THR A 183 -1.27 5.81 4.75
CA THR A 183 -1.67 4.41 4.75
C THR A 183 -0.45 3.49 4.89
N ALA A 184 0.62 3.74 4.14
CA ALA A 184 1.82 2.92 4.22
C ALA A 184 2.53 3.03 5.59
N ALA A 185 2.64 4.25 6.14
CA ALA A 185 3.17 4.46 7.48
C ALA A 185 2.32 3.78 8.57
N LYS A 186 1.00 3.91 8.48
CA LYS A 186 0.11 3.26 9.45
C LYS A 186 0.20 1.74 9.38
N ILE A 187 0.20 1.14 8.18
CA ILE A 187 0.34 -0.31 8.02
C ILE A 187 1.65 -0.84 8.59
N THR A 188 2.78 -0.18 8.30
CA THR A 188 4.08 -0.63 8.82
C THR A 188 4.19 -0.45 10.33
N THR A 189 3.60 0.62 10.88
CA THR A 189 3.54 0.86 12.33
C THR A 189 2.68 -0.18 13.03
N ASP A 190 1.45 -0.43 12.54
CA ASP A 190 0.54 -1.39 13.15
C ASP A 190 1.09 -2.83 13.05
N PHE A 191 1.74 -3.16 11.93
CA PHE A 191 2.46 -4.43 11.76
C PHE A 191 3.59 -4.59 12.78
N ALA A 192 4.44 -3.57 12.93
CA ALA A 192 5.52 -3.60 13.91
C ALA A 192 5.00 -3.68 15.35
N ALA A 193 3.87 -3.02 15.63
CA ALA A 193 3.22 -3.06 16.94
C ALA A 193 2.66 -4.45 17.28
N ALA A 194 2.14 -5.19 16.28
CA ALA A 194 1.63 -6.54 16.45
C ALA A 194 2.73 -7.57 16.72
N ALA A 195 3.96 -7.35 16.23
CA ALA A 195 5.07 -8.26 16.41
C ALA A 195 5.35 -8.55 17.90
N PRO A 196 5.80 -9.77 18.25
CA PRO A 196 6.05 -10.13 19.63
C PRO A 196 7.27 -9.37 20.19
N SER A 197 7.22 -9.01 21.47
CA SER A 197 8.25 -8.19 22.13
C SER A 197 9.64 -8.80 22.02
N GLY A 198 10.64 -7.99 21.67
CA GLY A 198 12.04 -8.41 21.55
C GLY A 198 12.73 -7.79 20.34
N ARG A 199 13.93 -8.28 20.01
CA ARG A 199 14.80 -7.73 18.95
C ARG A 199 14.12 -7.62 17.57
N PHE A 200 13.23 -8.56 17.26
CA PHE A 200 12.46 -8.51 16.01
C PHE A 200 11.58 -7.27 15.94
N LYS A 201 10.76 -7.05 16.98
CA LYS A 201 9.87 -5.90 17.09
C LYS A 201 10.65 -4.58 17.08
N GLU A 202 11.73 -4.50 17.84
CA GLU A 202 12.61 -3.32 17.87
C GLU A 202 13.17 -3.00 16.48
N SER A 203 13.63 -4.03 15.75
CA SER A 203 14.10 -3.87 14.37
C SER A 203 12.99 -3.39 13.44
N LEU A 204 11.77 -3.91 13.56
CA LEU A 204 10.64 -3.47 12.73
C LEU A 204 10.23 -2.03 13.04
N GLN A 205 10.19 -1.65 14.32
CA GLN A 205 9.84 -0.29 14.74
C GLN A 205 10.83 0.74 14.19
N ASN A 206 12.12 0.41 14.17
CA ASN A 206 13.15 1.27 13.59
C ASN A 206 13.03 1.42 12.06
N GLN A 207 12.39 0.47 11.38
CA GLN A 207 12.19 0.46 9.92
C GLN A 207 10.78 0.91 9.51
N ALA A 208 9.86 1.07 10.47
CA ALA A 208 8.49 1.50 10.20
C ALA A 208 8.49 2.92 9.64
N PHE A 209 7.63 3.17 8.66
CA PHE A 209 7.67 4.43 7.94
C PHE A 209 7.10 5.56 8.79
N GLN A 210 7.71 6.73 8.68
CA GLN A 210 7.27 7.94 9.38
C GLN A 210 6.26 8.71 8.53
N MET A 211 5.28 9.33 9.18
CA MET A 211 4.29 10.16 8.49
C MET A 211 4.97 11.35 7.79
N PRO A 212 4.57 11.68 6.54
CA PRO A 212 5.20 12.74 5.77
C PRO A 212 4.83 14.16 6.21
#